data_AF-A0A8S1M2B8-F1
#
_entry.id   AF-A0A8S1M2B8-F1
#
_cell.length_a   1.000
_cell.length_b   1.000
_cell.length_c   1.000
_cell.angle_alpha   90.00
_cell.angle_beta   90.00
_cell.angle_gamma   90.00
#
_symmetry.space_group_name_H-M   'P 1'
#
loop_
_entity.id
_entity.type
_entity.pdbx_description
1 polymer ?
#
loop_
_entity_poly.entity_id
_entity_poly.type
_entity_poly.pdbx_seq_one_letter_code
_entity_poly.pdbx_strand_id
1 'polypeptide(L)'
;MNKPAKFVAILYDILEQDNFKTTIRWTKDGKGFYILRIPEFQSTIMEEFFNTQNFQSFLRQLSLYGFKMKKNEKNQKIYNHPLFFQGNYQELYKIQRRKKAKDIQEQYFDSVSPQISINNMRHQLEILRRQQQQLLMQMRIQFQIQFLIAKKINAMVDHFNENHTNEQRKQIYEKPMHLLFQLIFGHKPEFASNLMEPLYEDLIGQLSPFSEFPCSPIQFAKFL
;
A
#
# COMPACT_ATOMS: atom_id res chain seq x y z
N MET A 1 -19.90 16.42 -41.37
CA MET A 1 -20.69 15.76 -40.29
C MET A 1 -19.80 15.61 -39.06
N ASN A 2 -20.24 16.09 -37.90
CA ASN A 2 -19.47 15.92 -36.66
C ASN A 2 -19.49 14.45 -36.24
N LYS A 3 -18.31 13.85 -36.03
CA LYS A 3 -18.19 12.45 -35.62
C LYS A 3 -18.15 12.33 -34.10
N PRO A 4 -18.78 11.31 -33.50
CA PRO A 4 -18.64 11.01 -32.08
C PRO A 4 -17.18 10.70 -31.71
N ALA A 5 -16.83 11.00 -30.47
CA ALA A 5 -15.54 10.62 -29.94
C ALA A 5 -15.39 9.09 -29.97
N LYS A 6 -14.20 8.59 -30.35
CA LYS A 6 -13.95 7.15 -30.57
C LYS A 6 -14.42 6.29 -29.39
N PHE A 7 -14.12 6.70 -28.17
CA PHE A 7 -14.55 5.98 -26.95
C PHE A 7 -16.08 5.88 -26.85
N VAL A 8 -16.80 6.97 -27.11
CA VAL A 8 -18.26 7.04 -27.00
C VAL A 8 -18.91 6.19 -28.09
N ALA A 9 -18.40 6.26 -29.31
CA ALA A 9 -18.88 5.46 -30.43
C ALA A 9 -18.73 3.96 -30.14
N ILE A 10 -17.51 3.52 -29.80
CA ILE A 10 -17.22 2.11 -29.47
C ILE A 10 -18.10 1.62 -28.32
N LEU A 11 -18.23 2.42 -27.24
CA LEU A 11 -19.07 2.04 -26.11
C LEU A 11 -20.54 1.84 -26.51
N TYR A 12 -21.07 2.72 -27.36
CA TYR A 12 -22.43 2.57 -27.88
C TYR A 12 -22.55 1.31 -28.74
N ASP A 13 -21.61 1.08 -29.64
CA ASP A 13 -21.62 -0.08 -30.55
C ASP A 13 -21.59 -1.39 -29.75
N ILE A 14 -20.76 -1.49 -28.70
CA ILE A 14 -20.71 -2.66 -27.79
C ILE A 14 -22.07 -2.90 -27.12
N LEU A 15 -22.76 -1.84 -26.70
CA LEU A 15 -24.06 -1.92 -26.02
C LEU A 15 -25.21 -2.35 -26.94
N GLU A 16 -25.08 -2.12 -28.25
CA GLU A 16 -26.03 -2.56 -29.26
C GLU A 16 -25.84 -4.02 -29.69
N GLN A 17 -24.70 -4.65 -29.35
CA GLN A 17 -24.46 -6.04 -29.73
C GLN A 17 -25.05 -7.04 -28.72
N ASP A 18 -25.75 -8.04 -29.24
CA ASP A 18 -26.45 -9.05 -28.44
C ASP A 18 -25.52 -10.03 -27.72
N ASN A 19 -24.33 -10.29 -28.30
CA ASN A 19 -23.28 -11.15 -27.74
C ASN A 19 -22.77 -10.68 -26.37
N PHE A 20 -22.80 -9.38 -26.09
CA PHE A 20 -22.25 -8.81 -24.85
C PHE A 20 -23.30 -8.54 -23.77
N LYS A 21 -24.59 -8.80 -24.02
CA LYS A 21 -25.72 -8.46 -23.12
C LYS A 21 -25.57 -9.01 -21.69
N THR A 22 -24.90 -10.14 -21.51
CA THR A 22 -24.63 -10.77 -20.21
C THR A 22 -23.52 -10.08 -19.42
N THR A 23 -22.68 -9.28 -20.09
CA THR A 23 -21.49 -8.65 -19.53
C THR A 23 -21.67 -7.13 -19.41
N ILE A 24 -22.20 -6.48 -20.45
CA ILE A 24 -22.58 -5.07 -20.47
C ILE A 24 -23.91 -4.92 -21.24
N ARG A 25 -24.85 -4.12 -20.71
CA ARG A 25 -26.15 -3.92 -21.38
C ARG A 25 -26.86 -2.64 -20.97
N TRP A 26 -27.75 -2.15 -21.82
CA TRP A 26 -28.71 -1.10 -21.49
C TRP A 26 -29.59 -1.46 -20.29
N THR A 27 -30.02 -0.43 -19.56
CA THR A 27 -31.12 -0.50 -18.61
C THR A 27 -32.44 -0.72 -19.36
N LYS A 28 -33.49 -1.17 -18.65
CA LYS A 28 -34.81 -1.43 -19.28
C LYS A 28 -35.42 -0.21 -19.96
N ASP A 29 -35.12 0.97 -19.44
CA ASP A 29 -35.58 2.27 -19.96
C ASP A 29 -34.62 2.87 -21.00
N GLY A 30 -33.49 2.22 -21.29
CA GLY A 30 -32.51 2.66 -22.29
C GLY A 30 -31.67 3.89 -21.91
N LYS A 31 -31.89 4.49 -20.74
CA LYS A 31 -31.25 5.76 -20.32
C LYS A 31 -29.89 5.60 -19.65
N GLY A 32 -29.41 4.38 -19.52
CA GLY A 32 -28.09 4.07 -18.96
C GLY A 32 -27.75 2.60 -19.17
N PHE A 33 -26.64 2.15 -18.61
CA PHE A 33 -26.18 0.79 -18.79
C PHE A 33 -25.58 0.19 -17.52
N TYR A 34 -25.61 -1.14 -17.46
CA TYR A 34 -25.01 -1.96 -16.43
C TYR A 34 -23.70 -2.58 -16.92
N ILE A 35 -22.74 -2.74 -16.01
CA ILE A 35 -21.58 -3.62 -16.19
C ILE A 35 -21.72 -4.72 -15.14
N LEU A 36 -21.93 -5.96 -15.58
CA LEU A 36 -22.35 -7.07 -14.73
C LEU A 36 -21.16 -7.96 -14.35
N ARG A 37 -20.48 -8.55 -15.34
CA ARG A 37 -19.39 -9.50 -15.15
C ARG A 37 -18.05 -8.81 -15.38
N ILE A 38 -17.52 -8.13 -14.36
CA ILE A 38 -16.28 -7.33 -14.48
C ILE A 38 -15.08 -8.15 -14.99
N PRO A 39 -14.80 -9.37 -14.48
CA PRO A 39 -13.67 -10.16 -14.97
C PRO A 39 -13.77 -10.47 -16.47
N GLU A 40 -14.97 -10.86 -16.93
CA GLU A 40 -15.24 -11.14 -18.34
C GLU A 40 -15.17 -9.87 -19.19
N PHE A 41 -15.69 -8.75 -18.69
CA PHE A 41 -15.57 -7.45 -19.35
C PHE A 41 -14.09 -7.07 -19.58
N GLN A 42 -13.22 -7.38 -18.61
CA GLN A 42 -11.79 -7.13 -18.72
C GLN A 42 -11.09 -8.06 -19.72
N SER A 43 -11.44 -9.35 -19.76
CA SER A 43 -10.77 -10.31 -20.65
C SER A 43 -11.28 -10.27 -22.10
N THR A 44 -12.53 -9.82 -22.33
CA THR A 44 -13.11 -9.78 -23.68
C THR A 44 -13.14 -8.35 -24.22
N ILE A 45 -14.03 -7.52 -23.68
CA ILE A 45 -14.34 -6.20 -24.23
C ILE A 45 -13.15 -5.24 -24.14
N MET A 46 -12.44 -5.26 -23.02
CA MET A 46 -11.33 -4.35 -22.78
C MET A 46 -10.10 -4.64 -23.67
N GLU A 47 -9.78 -5.92 -23.89
CA GLU A 47 -8.71 -6.34 -24.79
C GLU A 47 -9.08 -6.11 -26.26
N GLU A 48 -10.31 -6.44 -26.66
CA GLU A 48 -10.77 -6.36 -28.06
C GLU A 48 -11.02 -4.91 -28.53
N PHE A 49 -11.61 -4.06 -27.69
CA PHE A 49 -12.08 -2.73 -28.13
C PHE A 49 -11.28 -1.54 -27.58
N PHE A 50 -10.62 -1.69 -26.42
CA PHE A 50 -9.98 -0.58 -25.73
C PHE A 50 -8.47 -0.74 -25.54
N ASN A 51 -7.86 -1.83 -26.01
CA ASN A 51 -6.42 -2.14 -25.92
C ASN A 51 -5.81 -1.87 -24.54
N THR A 52 -6.56 -2.15 -23.47
CA THR A 52 -6.12 -1.98 -22.08
C THR A 52 -6.72 -3.09 -21.25
N GLN A 53 -5.98 -3.65 -20.29
CA GLN A 53 -6.55 -4.65 -19.38
C GLN A 53 -7.13 -4.02 -18.10
N ASN A 54 -6.77 -2.76 -17.82
CA ASN A 54 -7.13 -2.11 -16.57
C ASN A 54 -8.53 -1.49 -16.64
N PHE A 55 -9.49 -2.10 -15.92
CA PHE A 55 -10.85 -1.59 -15.81
C PHE A 55 -10.94 -0.15 -15.29
N GLN A 56 -10.00 0.28 -14.45
CA GLN A 56 -9.96 1.67 -13.96
C GLN A 56 -9.74 2.67 -15.10
N SER A 57 -9.00 2.29 -16.15
CA SER A 57 -8.83 3.14 -17.33
C SER A 57 -10.17 3.37 -18.04
N PHE A 58 -11.02 2.36 -18.12
CA PHE A 58 -12.37 2.48 -18.68
C PHE A 58 -13.27 3.38 -17.82
N LEU A 59 -13.29 3.18 -16.50
CA LEU A 59 -14.04 4.07 -15.60
C LEU A 59 -13.55 5.52 -15.67
N ARG A 60 -12.24 5.72 -15.85
CA ARG A 60 -11.66 7.06 -16.06
C ARG A 60 -12.13 7.67 -17.38
N GLN A 61 -12.22 6.90 -18.46
CA GLN A 61 -12.78 7.40 -19.72
C GLN A 61 -14.23 7.84 -19.51
N LEU A 62 -15.08 7.01 -18.88
CA LEU A 62 -16.46 7.40 -18.55
C LEU A 62 -16.53 8.73 -17.81
N SER A 63 -15.72 8.91 -16.76
CA SER A 63 -15.65 10.15 -16.01
C SER A 63 -15.23 11.35 -16.87
N LEU A 64 -14.21 11.18 -17.74
CA LEU A 64 -13.73 12.22 -18.64
C LEU A 64 -14.77 12.67 -19.68
N TYR A 65 -15.72 11.80 -20.04
CA TYR A 65 -16.86 12.13 -20.92
C TYR A 65 -18.12 12.50 -20.14
N GLY A 66 -18.05 12.65 -18.81
CA GLY A 66 -19.14 13.16 -17.98
C GLY A 66 -20.22 12.14 -17.61
N PHE A 67 -19.97 10.84 -17.80
CA PHE A 67 -20.86 9.80 -17.33
C PHE A 67 -20.91 9.78 -15.80
N LYS A 68 -22.10 9.56 -15.25
CA LYS A 68 -22.34 9.46 -13.80
C LYS A 68 -22.71 8.03 -13.43
N MET A 69 -22.19 7.56 -12.29
CA MET A 69 -22.55 6.27 -11.71
C MET A 69 -23.59 6.50 -10.61
N LYS A 70 -24.70 5.75 -10.68
CA LYS A 70 -25.75 5.71 -9.66
C LYS A 70 -25.96 4.27 -9.22
N LYS A 71 -26.53 4.08 -8.04
CA LYS A 71 -26.98 2.76 -7.59
C LYS A 71 -28.50 2.68 -7.64
N ASN A 72 -29.03 1.58 -8.15
CA ASN A 72 -30.46 1.30 -8.05
C ASN A 72 -30.82 0.74 -6.66
N GLU A 73 -32.10 0.49 -6.43
CA GLU A 73 -32.64 -0.11 -5.20
C GLU A 73 -32.00 -1.46 -4.84
N LYS A 74 -31.52 -2.20 -5.86
CA LYS A 74 -30.82 -3.48 -5.70
C LYS A 74 -29.30 -3.31 -5.54
N ASN A 75 -28.83 -2.10 -5.24
CA ASN A 75 -27.42 -1.74 -5.06
C ASN A 75 -26.54 -2.01 -6.31
N GLN A 76 -27.15 -2.17 -7.49
CA GLN A 76 -26.44 -2.37 -8.77
C GLN A 76 -26.00 -1.02 -9.33
N LYS A 77 -24.78 -0.98 -9.88
CA LYS A 77 -24.20 0.23 -10.46
C LYS A 77 -24.74 0.46 -11.88
N ILE A 78 -25.31 1.64 -12.12
CA ILE A 78 -25.80 2.11 -13.42
C ILE A 78 -24.95 3.31 -13.83
N TYR A 79 -24.43 3.27 -15.05
CA TYR A 79 -23.73 4.41 -15.66
C TYR A 79 -24.67 5.09 -16.65
N ASN A 80 -24.78 6.41 -16.59
CA ASN A 80 -25.68 7.19 -17.45
C ASN A 80 -25.05 8.52 -17.86
N HIS A 81 -25.50 9.05 -18.99
CA HIS A 81 -25.22 10.40 -19.46
C HIS A 81 -26.46 10.92 -20.20
N PRO A 82 -26.87 12.19 -20.05
CA PRO A 82 -28.13 12.70 -20.64
C PRO A 82 -28.26 12.52 -22.14
N LEU A 83 -27.15 12.59 -22.87
CA LEU A 83 -27.09 12.41 -24.33
C LEU A 83 -26.67 10.99 -24.76
N PHE A 84 -26.52 10.07 -23.81
CA PHE A 84 -26.12 8.69 -24.10
C PHE A 84 -27.26 7.74 -23.67
N PHE A 85 -28.12 7.42 -24.61
CA PHE A 85 -29.24 6.51 -24.41
C PHE A 85 -29.52 5.72 -25.69
N GLN A 86 -30.17 4.57 -25.52
CA GLN A 86 -30.48 3.65 -26.61
C GLN A 86 -31.27 4.34 -27.72
N GLY A 87 -30.81 4.17 -28.97
CA GLY A 87 -31.40 4.77 -30.16
C GLY A 87 -30.84 6.15 -30.53
N ASN A 88 -30.04 6.81 -29.68
CA ASN A 88 -29.55 8.18 -29.94
C ASN A 88 -28.13 8.25 -30.51
N TYR A 89 -27.85 7.48 -31.57
CA TYR A 89 -26.52 7.49 -32.19
C TYR A 89 -26.16 8.86 -32.79
N GLN A 90 -27.15 9.56 -33.36
CA GLN A 90 -26.94 10.79 -34.11
C GLN A 90 -26.44 11.96 -33.26
N GLU A 91 -26.76 12.00 -31.97
CA GLU A 91 -26.34 13.08 -31.07
C GLU A 91 -25.07 12.78 -30.27
N LEU A 92 -24.47 11.58 -30.43
CA LEU A 92 -23.27 11.19 -29.69
C LEU A 92 -22.07 12.12 -29.91
N TYR A 93 -22.02 12.85 -31.04
CA TYR A 93 -20.98 13.85 -31.32
C TYR A 93 -20.97 15.04 -30.34
N LYS A 94 -22.08 15.25 -29.62
CA LYS A 94 -22.18 16.27 -28.56
C LYS A 94 -21.46 15.84 -27.28
N ILE A 95 -21.19 14.54 -27.11
CA ILE A 95 -20.46 14.02 -25.95
C ILE A 95 -18.96 14.15 -26.20
N GLN A 96 -18.39 15.24 -25.68
CA GLN A 96 -16.98 15.56 -25.84
C GLN A 96 -16.20 15.33 -24.54
N ARG A 97 -14.93 14.98 -24.70
CA ARG A 97 -14.02 14.81 -23.58
C ARG A 97 -13.80 16.16 -22.89
N ARG A 98 -13.94 16.20 -21.57
CA ARG A 98 -13.62 17.37 -20.77
C ARG A 98 -12.12 17.67 -20.88
N LYS A 99 -11.76 18.90 -21.29
CA LYS A 99 -10.36 19.36 -21.30
C LYS A 99 -9.92 19.61 -19.85
N LYS A 100 -8.70 19.19 -19.49
CA LYS A 100 -8.13 19.52 -18.18
C LYS A 100 -7.87 21.04 -18.14
N ALA A 101 -8.74 21.77 -17.45
CA ALA A 101 -8.45 23.09 -16.90
C ALA A 101 -8.63 22.99 -15.39
N LYS A 102 -8.00 23.89 -14.64
CA LYS A 102 -7.84 23.93 -13.19
C LYS A 102 -9.15 23.99 -12.34
N ASP A 103 -10.29 23.53 -12.86
CA ASP A 103 -11.61 23.49 -12.21
C ASP A 103 -12.04 22.07 -11.78
N ILE A 104 -11.10 21.19 -11.41
CA ILE A 104 -11.44 19.93 -10.73
C ILE A 104 -11.43 20.13 -9.20
N GLN A 105 -11.91 21.28 -8.73
CA GLN A 105 -12.20 21.50 -7.32
C GLN A 105 -13.68 21.64 -6.97
N GLU A 106 -14.63 21.71 -7.92
CA GLU A 106 -16.04 21.98 -7.55
C GLU A 106 -17.14 21.09 -8.15
N GLN A 107 -16.83 19.98 -8.85
CA GLN A 107 -17.91 19.10 -9.36
C GLN A 107 -17.77 17.60 -9.05
N TYR A 108 -16.98 17.26 -8.03
CA TYR A 108 -16.86 15.88 -7.54
C TYR A 108 -17.65 15.59 -6.25
N PHE A 109 -18.55 16.47 -5.80
CA PHE A 109 -19.24 16.29 -4.51
C PHE A 109 -20.76 16.00 -4.54
N ASP A 110 -21.42 16.02 -5.69
CA ASP A 110 -22.90 16.00 -5.71
C ASP A 110 -23.58 14.72 -6.24
N SER A 111 -22.91 13.56 -6.25
CA SER A 111 -23.60 12.32 -6.61
C SER A 111 -23.11 11.06 -5.91
N VAL A 112 -22.71 11.19 -4.66
CA VAL A 112 -22.64 10.05 -3.74
C VAL A 112 -23.68 10.35 -2.67
N SER A 113 -24.75 9.55 -2.59
CA SER A 113 -25.75 9.67 -1.51
C SER A 113 -25.01 9.93 -0.19
N PRO A 114 -25.41 10.90 0.65
CA PRO A 114 -24.69 11.25 1.88
C PRO A 114 -24.30 10.02 2.71
N GLN A 115 -25.14 8.98 2.70
CA GLN A 115 -24.87 7.70 3.35
C GLN A 115 -23.70 6.91 2.76
N ILE A 116 -23.47 6.94 1.44
CA ILE A 116 -22.33 6.26 0.81
C ILE A 116 -21.03 7.02 1.11
N SER A 117 -21.05 8.36 1.14
CA SER A 117 -19.88 9.15 1.55
C SER A 117 -19.56 8.93 3.04
N ILE A 118 -20.59 8.90 3.90
CA ILE A 118 -20.45 8.57 5.33
C ILE A 118 -19.94 7.13 5.50
N ASN A 119 -20.46 6.16 4.74
CA ASN A 119 -20.01 4.77 4.84
C ASN A 119 -18.58 4.59 4.35
N ASN A 120 -18.18 5.30 3.29
CA ASN A 120 -16.80 5.30 2.81
C ASN A 120 -15.86 5.94 3.84
N MET A 121 -16.26 7.05 4.47
CA MET A 121 -15.50 7.68 5.56
C MET A 121 -15.44 6.78 6.80
N ARG A 122 -16.55 6.13 7.19
CA ARG A 122 -16.58 5.17 8.29
C ARG A 122 -15.65 3.99 8.04
N HIS A 123 -15.65 3.46 6.81
CA HIS A 123 -14.75 2.39 6.43
C HIS A 123 -13.27 2.85 6.44
N GLN A 124 -12.98 4.06 5.97
CA GLN A 124 -11.64 4.64 6.08
C GLN A 124 -11.22 4.85 7.53
N LEU A 125 -12.12 5.32 8.40
CA LEU A 125 -11.88 5.45 9.83
C LEU A 125 -11.63 4.09 10.49
N GLU A 126 -12.36 3.05 10.11
CA GLU A 126 -12.13 1.69 10.60
C GLU A 126 -10.77 1.14 10.15
N ILE A 127 -10.36 1.36 8.90
CA ILE A 127 -9.04 0.99 8.40
C ILE A 127 -7.96 1.70 9.19
N LEU A 128 -8.07 3.03 9.36
CA LEU A 128 -7.12 3.83 10.13
C LEU A 128 -7.05 3.36 11.59
N ARG A 129 -8.20 3.05 12.20
CA ARG A 129 -8.26 2.53 13.57
C ARG A 129 -7.59 1.17 13.69
N ARG A 130 -7.79 0.28 12.71
CA ARG A 130 -7.09 -1.01 12.65
C ARG A 130 -5.58 -0.83 12.47
N GLN A 131 -5.15 0.08 11.60
CA GLN A 131 -3.73 0.41 11.41
C GLN A 131 -3.12 0.96 12.69
N GLN A 132 -3.81 1.87 13.39
CA GLN A 132 -3.36 2.41 14.68
C GLN A 132 -3.23 1.30 15.74
N GLN A 133 -4.20 0.39 15.82
CA GLN A 133 -4.14 -0.75 16.74
C GLN A 133 -2.98 -1.70 16.42
N GLN A 134 -2.74 -1.98 15.13
CA GLN A 134 -1.60 -2.78 14.69
C GLN A 134 -0.26 -2.12 15.06
N LEU A 135 -0.14 -0.81 14.85
CA LEU A 135 1.07 -0.06 15.21
C LEU A 135 1.31 -0.07 16.73
N LEU A 136 0.27 0.13 17.54
CA LEU A 136 0.36 0.02 19.00
C LEU A 136 0.77 -1.38 19.44
N MET A 137 0.22 -2.43 18.81
CA MET A 137 0.59 -3.80 19.10
C MET A 137 2.05 -4.09 18.74
N GLN A 138 2.52 -3.61 17.57
CA GLN A 138 3.92 -3.72 17.19
C GLN A 138 4.84 -3.00 18.17
N MET A 139 4.53 -1.76 18.56
CA MET A 139 5.32 -1.04 19.56
C MET A 139 5.37 -1.79 20.90
N ARG A 140 4.27 -2.41 21.32
CA ARG A 140 4.25 -3.21 22.56
C ARG A 140 5.19 -4.42 22.47
N ILE A 141 5.16 -5.13 21.34
CA ILE A 141 6.06 -6.27 21.10
C ILE A 141 7.51 -5.80 21.06
N GLN A 142 7.78 -4.71 20.33
CA GLN A 142 9.12 -4.14 20.22
C GLN A 142 9.67 -3.72 21.58
N PHE A 143 8.85 -3.07 22.42
CA PHE A 143 9.22 -2.70 23.78
C PHE A 143 9.54 -3.92 24.64
N GLN A 144 8.74 -4.99 24.56
CA GLN A 144 9.01 -6.23 25.29
C GLN A 144 10.33 -6.88 24.87
N ILE A 145 10.62 -6.92 23.57
CA ILE A 145 11.89 -7.42 23.04
C ILE A 145 13.05 -6.56 23.56
N GLN A 146 12.95 -5.24 23.44
CA GLN A 146 13.99 -4.31 23.93
C GLN A 146 14.22 -4.46 25.44
N PHE A 147 13.16 -4.58 26.23
CA PHE A 147 13.25 -4.79 27.66
C PHE A 147 13.97 -6.10 28.01
N LEU A 148 13.65 -7.20 27.33
CA LEU A 148 14.31 -8.49 27.54
C LEU A 148 15.79 -8.45 27.14
N ILE A 149 16.12 -7.79 26.03
CA ILE A 149 17.51 -7.58 25.61
C ILE A 149 18.26 -6.78 26.67
N ALA A 150 17.73 -5.63 27.10
CA ALA A 150 18.36 -4.78 28.10
C ALA A 150 18.57 -5.53 29.43
N LYS A 151 17.56 -6.28 29.89
CA LYS A 151 17.67 -7.12 31.09
C LYS A 151 18.76 -8.18 30.95
N LYS A 152 18.87 -8.81 29.78
CA LYS A 152 19.89 -9.84 29.53
C LYS A 152 21.29 -9.25 29.44
N ILE A 153 21.45 -8.07 28.85
CA ILE A 153 22.71 -7.32 28.81
C ILE A 153 23.13 -6.93 30.23
N ASN A 154 22.23 -6.38 31.04
CA ASN A 154 22.55 -5.99 32.41
C ASN A 154 23.03 -7.20 33.24
N ALA A 155 22.33 -8.33 33.19
CA ALA A 155 22.78 -9.56 33.86
C ALA A 155 24.13 -10.08 33.33
N MET A 156 24.42 -9.87 32.04
CA MET A 156 25.71 -10.22 31.43
C MET A 156 26.83 -9.34 31.99
N VAL A 157 26.57 -8.03 32.16
CA VAL A 157 27.47 -7.03 32.74
C VAL A 157 27.72 -7.31 34.22
N ASP A 158 26.69 -7.62 35.00
CA ASP A 158 26.83 -7.96 36.42
C ASP A 158 27.74 -9.18 36.61
N HIS A 159 27.48 -10.26 35.87
CA HIS A 159 28.31 -11.46 35.87
C HIS A 159 29.74 -11.19 35.34
N PHE A 160 29.92 -10.18 34.49
CA PHE A 160 31.24 -9.81 33.97
C PHE A 160 32.06 -9.14 35.07
N ASN A 161 31.42 -8.27 35.84
CA ASN A 161 32.04 -7.57 36.96
C ASN A 161 32.41 -8.52 38.11
N GLU A 162 31.65 -9.60 38.31
CA GLU A 162 31.88 -10.58 39.39
C GLU A 162 33.01 -11.60 39.10
N ASN A 163 33.25 -11.99 37.84
CA ASN A 163 34.30 -12.98 37.51
C ASN A 163 35.64 -12.31 37.26
N HIS A 164 36.76 -12.76 37.83
CA HIS A 164 38.05 -12.04 37.77
C HIS A 164 39.05 -12.48 36.69
N THR A 165 38.90 -13.66 36.06
CA THR A 165 39.87 -14.15 35.06
C THR A 165 39.39 -14.03 33.62
N ASN A 166 40.32 -13.65 32.75
CA ASN A 166 40.07 -13.36 31.35
C ASN A 166 39.69 -14.59 30.51
N GLU A 167 40.27 -15.75 30.77
CA GLU A 167 39.95 -16.98 30.02
C GLU A 167 38.55 -17.51 30.31
N GLN A 168 38.09 -17.45 31.56
CA GLN A 168 36.73 -17.82 31.93
C GLN A 168 35.71 -16.87 31.30
N ARG A 169 36.01 -15.56 31.26
CA ARG A 169 35.17 -14.55 30.59
C ARG A 169 35.06 -14.83 29.08
N LYS A 170 36.16 -15.19 28.40
CA LYS A 170 36.14 -15.53 26.96
C LYS A 170 35.14 -16.65 26.67
N GLN A 171 35.28 -17.76 27.38
CA GLN A 171 34.47 -18.97 27.16
C GLN A 171 32.97 -18.72 27.43
N ILE A 172 32.65 -17.86 28.39
CA ILE A 172 31.26 -17.60 28.80
C ILE A 172 30.56 -16.61 27.84
N TYR A 173 31.27 -15.61 27.33
CA TYR A 173 30.66 -14.51 26.57
C TYR A 173 30.87 -14.55 25.05
N GLU A 174 31.78 -15.37 24.53
CA GLU A 174 32.06 -15.50 23.10
C GLU A 174 30.80 -15.80 22.28
N LYS A 175 30.07 -16.86 22.63
CA LYS A 175 28.88 -17.29 21.89
C LYS A 175 27.69 -16.32 22.04
N PRO A 176 27.34 -15.82 23.25
CA PRO A 176 26.30 -14.81 23.41
C PRO A 176 26.59 -13.49 22.68
N MET A 177 27.83 -13.00 22.71
CA MET A 177 28.21 -11.76 22.02
C MET A 177 28.16 -11.91 20.50
N HIS A 178 28.62 -13.04 19.97
CA HIS A 178 28.50 -13.33 18.54
C HIS A 178 27.03 -13.33 18.06
N LEU A 179 26.13 -13.97 18.82
CA LEU A 179 24.69 -13.98 18.52
C LEU A 179 24.06 -12.58 18.63
N LEU A 180 24.50 -11.76 19.60
CA LEU A 180 24.05 -10.38 19.73
C LEU A 180 24.43 -9.55 18.50
N PHE A 181 25.66 -9.70 17.99
CA PHE A 181 26.08 -9.03 16.76
C PHE A 181 25.28 -9.48 15.53
N GLN A 182 25.02 -10.79 15.41
CA GLN A 182 24.16 -11.31 14.34
C GLN A 182 22.72 -10.75 14.41
N LEU A 183 22.21 -10.51 15.63
CA LEU A 183 20.86 -9.98 15.83
C LEU A 183 20.76 -8.49 15.51
N ILE A 184 21.76 -7.69 15.90
CA ILE A 184 21.75 -6.23 15.71
C ILE A 184 22.08 -5.86 14.25
N PHE A 185 23.00 -6.58 13.61
CA PHE A 185 23.51 -6.23 12.28
C PHE A 185 23.08 -7.21 11.17
N GLY A 186 22.30 -8.24 11.51
CA GLY A 186 22.02 -9.37 10.63
C GLY A 186 23.25 -10.29 10.50
N HIS A 187 23.21 -11.25 9.57
CA HIS A 187 24.36 -12.10 9.23
C HIS A 187 25.46 -11.34 8.46
N LYS A 188 25.97 -10.25 9.04
CA LYS A 188 27.01 -9.39 8.45
C LYS A 188 28.08 -9.07 9.50
N PRO A 189 29.01 -10.00 9.76
CA PRO A 189 30.05 -9.83 10.78
C PRO A 189 31.01 -8.65 10.49
N GLU A 190 31.17 -8.28 9.22
CA GLU A 190 31.98 -7.13 8.76
C GLU A 190 31.52 -5.79 9.37
N PHE A 191 30.25 -5.67 9.73
CA PHE A 191 29.70 -4.46 10.36
C PHE A 191 30.14 -4.30 11.82
N ALA A 192 30.47 -5.39 12.51
CA ALA A 192 30.95 -5.31 13.89
C ALA A 192 32.29 -4.56 13.93
N SER A 193 33.22 -4.86 13.02
CA SER A 193 34.50 -4.16 12.93
C SER A 193 34.33 -2.67 12.61
N ASN A 194 33.48 -2.33 11.63
CA ASN A 194 33.21 -0.94 11.20
C ASN A 194 32.47 -0.08 12.24
N LEU A 195 31.69 -0.71 13.13
CA LEU A 195 31.04 -0.01 14.25
C LEU A 195 32.00 0.21 15.41
N MET A 196 32.87 -0.77 15.65
CA MET A 196 33.80 -0.73 16.78
C MET A 196 34.95 0.24 16.51
N GLU A 197 35.32 0.52 15.27
CA GLU A 197 36.41 1.44 14.90
C GLU A 197 36.17 2.90 15.34
N PRO A 198 35.00 3.54 15.09
CA PRO A 198 34.69 4.88 15.61
C PRO A 198 34.45 4.88 17.12
N LEU A 199 33.84 3.82 17.65
CA LEU A 199 33.63 3.66 19.09
C LEU A 199 34.95 3.48 19.84
N TYR A 200 35.99 2.93 19.20
CA TYR A 200 37.33 2.76 19.77
C TYR A 200 37.94 4.10 20.17
N GLU A 201 37.88 5.08 19.25
CA GLU A 201 38.40 6.43 19.46
C GLU A 201 37.62 7.19 20.55
N ASP A 202 36.28 7.08 20.55
CA ASP A 202 35.43 7.75 21.56
C ASP A 202 35.53 7.10 22.96
N LEU A 203 35.76 5.77 23.05
CA LEU A 203 35.82 5.01 24.31
C LEU A 203 37.23 4.98 24.95
N ILE A 204 38.28 5.39 24.24
CA ILE A 204 39.62 5.51 24.83
C ILE A 204 39.71 6.75 25.75
N GLY A 205 38.92 7.80 25.46
CA GLY A 205 38.95 9.06 26.23
C GLY A 205 38.16 9.05 27.52
N GLN A 206 37.18 8.16 27.66
CA GLN A 206 36.43 7.96 28.91
C GLN A 206 36.75 6.57 29.42
N LEU A 207 37.47 6.48 30.55
CA LEU A 207 37.81 5.25 31.27
C LEU A 207 36.59 4.32 31.41
N SER A 208 36.33 3.56 30.35
CA SER A 208 35.34 2.52 30.31
C SER A 208 36.01 1.33 30.96
N PRO A 209 35.45 0.76 32.03
CA PRO A 209 36.06 -0.38 32.74
C PRO A 209 36.20 -1.61 31.84
N PHE A 210 35.78 -1.56 30.58
CA PHE A 210 35.84 -2.64 29.62
C PHE A 210 37.03 -2.57 28.65
N SER A 211 37.79 -1.47 28.53
CA SER A 211 38.85 -1.35 27.52
C SER A 211 40.09 -2.22 27.80
N GLU A 212 40.41 -2.45 29.08
CA GLU A 212 41.61 -3.18 29.52
C GLU A 212 41.44 -4.71 29.57
N PHE A 213 40.22 -5.22 29.41
CA PHE A 213 39.96 -6.66 29.50
C PHE A 213 40.06 -7.36 28.13
N PRO A 214 40.83 -8.46 28.00
CA PRO A 214 41.01 -9.21 26.74
C PRO A 214 39.78 -9.95 26.21
N CYS A 215 38.63 -9.83 26.88
CA CYS A 215 37.35 -10.33 26.39
C CYS A 215 36.30 -9.23 26.23
N SER A 216 36.73 -7.98 26.21
CA SER A 216 35.85 -6.88 25.90
C SER A 216 35.37 -6.98 24.45
N PRO A 217 34.17 -6.46 24.13
CA PRO A 217 33.69 -6.39 22.75
C PRO A 217 34.72 -5.74 21.82
N ILE A 218 35.48 -4.79 22.38
CA ILE A 218 36.56 -4.03 21.78
C ILE A 218 37.78 -4.92 21.45
N GLN A 219 38.19 -5.83 22.35
CA GLN A 219 39.31 -6.74 22.10
C GLN A 219 38.89 -7.98 21.28
N PHE A 220 37.64 -8.44 21.40
CA PHE A 220 37.11 -9.56 20.63
C PHE A 220 37.05 -9.27 19.12
N ALA A 221 36.81 -8.00 18.73
CA ALA A 221 36.86 -7.55 17.34
C ALA A 221 38.26 -7.67 16.70
N LYS A 222 39.34 -7.76 17.49
CA LYS A 222 40.71 -7.99 16.98
C LYS A 222 40.98 -9.46 16.59
N PHE A 223 40.08 -10.38 16.94
CA PHE A 223 40.21 -11.82 16.67
C PHE A 223 39.23 -12.34 15.60
N LEU A 224 38.39 -11.47 15.05
CA LEU A 224 37.58 -11.71 13.85
C LEU A 224 38.35 -11.24 12.61
#